data_AF-A0A7K2J932-F1
#
_entry.id   AF-A0A7K2J932-F1
#
_cell.length_a   1.000
_cell.length_b   1.000
_cell.length_c   1.000
_cell.angle_alpha   90.00
_cell.angle_beta   90.00
_cell.angle_gamma   90.00
#
_symmetry.space_group_name_H-M   'P 1'
#
loop_
_entity.id
_entity.type
_entity.pdbx_description
1 polymer ?
#
loop_
_entity_poly.entity_id
_entity_poly.type
_entity_poly.pdbx_seq_one_letter_code
_entity_poly.pdbx_strand_id
1 'polypeptide(L)'
;MNVLPALGGLIADWIDSLTGDQRSSMRLRFSCRTGRWPDVLQDTLTRHWKAPLQVRHMILATLSDDDVSVAAEDYGLDADAFCSVLRERGLAQLSKTPVTLLQLLEYHRVNGTLPATAADAYQQACVLLCSETRRPADIRELRAQPTGQRLLPVSARVAAAMQFGAHNVLSDTSPQPFGRGEITLAELEGGHEPGLLDGQAPCTTDELRRLTESHLLEPVGLLRWTFTHRSYQEFLAAHYLHAHQVDPRAQAGLLWVGDGAARHIYPAHREVAAWRSGTDSTLFEDLLRDDPLVLLLADLPARLAADRARVVEAIFNLAQRDDTIDIDRTTLHRLEHPGLPQQLLSRLQPDTDKLVVYMALRVARSCPTQS
;
A
#
# COMPACT_ATOMS: atom_id res chain seq x y z
N MET A 1 29.31 -12.56 9.75
CA MET A 1 28.77 -11.24 10.13
C MET A 1 29.72 -10.60 11.14
N ASN A 2 30.57 -9.67 10.70
CA ASN A 2 31.45 -8.93 11.61
C ASN A 2 30.58 -8.07 12.52
N VAL A 3 30.44 -8.50 13.77
CA VAL A 3 29.78 -7.73 14.82
C VAL A 3 30.77 -6.64 15.25
N LEU A 4 30.79 -5.54 14.50
CA LEU A 4 31.06 -4.24 15.13
C LEU A 4 30.15 -4.19 16.38
N PRO A 5 30.64 -3.81 17.58
CA PRO A 5 29.74 -3.54 18.68
C PRO A 5 28.62 -2.68 18.13
N ALA A 6 27.38 -3.15 18.28
CA ALA A 6 26.23 -2.47 17.70
C ALA A 6 26.36 -1.01 18.10
N LEU A 7 26.41 -0.10 17.13
CA LEU A 7 26.80 1.31 17.31
C LEU A 7 26.21 1.95 18.59
N GLY A 8 25.00 1.54 18.99
CA GLY A 8 24.38 1.92 20.26
C GLY A 8 25.20 1.59 21.52
N GLY A 9 25.85 0.43 21.60
CA GLY A 9 26.75 0.06 22.70
C GLY A 9 27.99 0.94 22.76
N LEU A 10 28.64 1.22 21.62
CA LEU A 10 29.76 2.17 21.57
C LEU A 10 29.36 3.57 22.04
N ILE A 11 28.19 4.04 21.61
CA ILE A 11 27.64 5.33 22.03
C ILE A 11 27.32 5.30 23.52
N ALA A 12 26.76 4.21 24.04
CA ALA A 12 26.46 4.04 25.45
C ALA A 12 27.72 4.08 26.32
N ASP A 13 28.76 3.32 25.94
CA ASP A 13 30.05 3.31 26.63
C ASP A 13 30.69 4.70 26.64
N TRP A 14 30.62 5.42 25.50
CA TRP A 14 31.10 6.79 25.41
C TRP A 14 30.34 7.72 26.36
N ILE A 15 29.00 7.63 26.41
CA ILE A 15 28.17 8.42 27.35
C ILE A 15 28.55 8.12 28.81
N ASP A 16 28.73 6.84 29.15
CA ASP A 16 29.11 6.39 30.49
C ASP A 16 30.50 6.91 30.90
N SER A 17 31.41 7.12 29.94
CA SER A 17 32.74 7.68 30.19
C SER A 17 32.76 9.19 30.52
N LEU A 18 31.67 9.92 30.27
CA LEU A 18 31.60 11.36 30.48
C LEU A 18 31.37 11.73 31.94
N THR A 19 32.03 12.81 32.39
CA THR A 19 31.75 13.43 33.70
C THR A 19 30.33 14.01 33.77
N GLY A 20 29.83 14.26 34.99
CA GLY A 20 28.50 14.85 35.19
C GLY A 20 28.35 16.24 34.54
N ASP A 21 29.40 17.07 34.60
CA ASP A 21 29.39 18.41 34.01
C ASP A 21 29.35 18.35 32.49
N GLN A 22 30.15 17.47 31.87
CA GLN A 22 30.14 17.23 30.43
C GLN A 22 28.75 16.78 29.96
N ARG A 23 28.13 15.82 30.67
CA ARG A 23 26.77 15.35 30.36
C ARG A 23 25.72 16.45 30.46
N SER A 24 25.83 17.33 31.45
CA SER A 24 24.85 18.40 31.69
C SER A 24 24.82 19.46 30.58
N SER A 25 25.98 19.76 29.98
CA SER A 25 26.09 20.67 28.83
C SER A 25 25.70 20.05 27.48
N MET A 26 25.55 18.73 27.42
CA MET A 26 25.40 18.02 26.16
C MET A 26 23.96 18.04 25.65
N ARG A 27 23.80 18.08 24.33
CA ARG A 27 22.53 17.88 23.62
C ARG A 27 22.77 16.85 22.51
N LEU A 28 22.01 15.77 22.54
CA LEU A 28 22.13 14.67 21.58
C LEU A 28 20.84 14.55 20.78
N ARG A 29 20.97 14.29 19.47
CA ARG A 29 19.86 13.92 18.59
C ARG A 29 20.27 12.70 17.78
N PHE A 30 19.47 11.65 17.86
CA PHE A 30 19.66 10.41 17.12
C PHE A 30 18.53 10.25 16.13
N SER A 31 18.84 9.75 14.94
CA SER A 31 17.87 9.31 13.94
C SER A 31 18.19 7.88 13.55
N CYS A 32 17.21 7.01 13.63
CA CYS A 32 17.33 5.62 13.19
C CYS A 32 15.98 5.10 12.71
N ARG A 33 15.97 3.88 12.19
CA ARG A 33 14.72 3.16 11.94
C ARG A 33 14.18 2.60 13.24
N THR A 34 12.85 2.63 13.39
CA THR A 34 12.14 2.22 14.62
C THR A 34 12.60 0.86 15.14
N GLY A 35 12.74 -0.14 14.27
CA GLY A 35 13.12 -1.52 14.64
C GLY A 35 14.61 -1.73 14.91
N ARG A 36 15.42 -0.66 14.83
CA ARG A 36 16.86 -0.67 15.04
C ARG A 36 17.28 0.18 16.24
N TRP A 37 16.32 0.73 17.01
CA TRP A 37 16.64 1.46 18.23
C TRP A 37 17.29 0.52 19.27
N PRO A 38 18.52 0.78 19.74
CA PRO A 38 19.21 -0.15 20.63
C PRO A 38 18.75 0.00 22.10
N ASP A 39 18.29 -1.10 22.71
CA ASP A 39 17.86 -1.12 24.13
C ASP A 39 18.97 -0.64 25.08
N VAL A 40 20.23 -1.03 24.83
CA VAL A 40 21.38 -0.59 25.64
C VAL A 40 21.53 0.94 25.63
N LEU A 41 21.33 1.56 24.46
CA LEU A 41 21.38 3.01 24.35
C LEU A 41 20.18 3.66 25.05
N GLN A 42 19.00 3.06 24.95
CA GLN A 42 17.79 3.51 25.65
C GLN A 42 17.99 3.55 27.17
N ASP A 43 18.54 2.48 27.72
CA ASP A 43 18.79 2.34 29.15
C ASP A 43 19.84 3.35 29.62
N THR A 44 20.93 3.52 28.87
CA THR A 44 21.98 4.48 29.20
C THR A 44 21.49 5.92 29.14
N LEU A 45 20.68 6.30 28.13
CA LEU A 45 20.09 7.64 28.07
C LEU A 45 19.15 7.90 29.27
N THR A 46 18.30 6.93 29.59
CA THR A 46 17.34 7.04 30.71
C THR A 46 18.05 7.10 32.08
N ARG A 47 19.19 6.42 32.21
CA ARG A 47 20.02 6.43 33.44
C ARG A 47 20.61 7.80 33.73
N HIS A 48 21.04 8.53 32.70
CA HIS A 48 21.77 9.79 32.84
C HIS A 48 20.92 11.05 32.71
N TRP A 49 19.86 11.01 31.90
CA TRP A 49 18.92 12.12 31.70
C TRP A 49 17.56 11.80 32.35
N LYS A 50 17.53 11.90 33.67
CA LYS A 50 16.39 11.46 34.51
C LYS A 50 15.22 12.43 34.57
N ALA A 51 15.44 13.72 34.27
CA ALA A 51 14.34 14.68 34.41
C ALA A 51 13.30 14.43 33.30
N PRO A 52 12.00 14.61 33.60
CA PRO A 52 10.96 14.45 32.60
C PRO A 52 11.29 15.26 31.35
N LEU A 53 11.05 14.66 30.17
CA LEU A 53 11.23 15.28 28.86
C LEU A 53 12.68 15.52 28.40
N GLN A 54 13.70 15.10 29.17
CA GLN A 54 15.10 15.17 28.71
C GLN A 54 15.42 14.11 27.66
N VAL A 55 14.80 12.92 27.76
CA VAL A 55 14.82 11.90 26.70
C VAL A 55 13.44 11.88 26.06
N ARG A 56 13.40 12.04 24.73
CA ARG A 56 12.17 12.01 23.95
C ARG A 56 12.34 11.09 22.75
N HIS A 57 11.36 10.21 22.59
CA HIS A 57 11.19 9.39 21.40
C HIS A 57 10.15 10.03 20.51
N MET A 58 10.52 10.25 19.26
CA MET A 58 9.65 10.83 18.26
C MET A 58 9.74 9.98 17.00
N ILE A 59 8.60 9.75 16.36
CA ILE A 59 8.50 9.11 15.06
C ILE A 59 8.17 10.21 14.05
N LEU A 60 8.81 10.18 12.89
CA LEU A 60 8.43 11.08 11.80
C LEU A 60 7.05 10.67 11.30
N ALA A 61 6.10 11.60 11.39
CA ALA A 61 4.77 11.41 10.83
C ALA A 61 4.84 11.33 9.30
N THR A 62 3.83 10.70 8.70
CA THR A 62 3.59 10.80 7.26
C THR A 62 3.26 12.24 6.87
N LEU A 63 3.43 12.55 5.59
CA LEU A 63 3.13 13.88 5.05
C LEU A 63 1.62 14.17 5.13
N SER A 64 1.27 15.38 5.57
CA SER A 64 -0.11 15.90 5.51
C SER A 64 -0.50 16.24 4.07
N ASP A 65 -1.78 16.56 3.82
CA ASP A 65 -2.19 17.07 2.51
C ASP A 65 -1.51 18.43 2.22
N ASP A 66 -1.36 19.29 3.23
CA ASP A 66 -0.68 20.58 3.11
C ASP A 66 0.80 20.41 2.72
N ASP A 67 1.50 19.42 3.29
CA ASP A 67 2.89 19.11 2.92
C ASP A 67 3.00 18.68 1.44
N VAL A 68 2.01 17.93 0.94
CA VAL A 68 1.95 17.52 -0.48
C VAL A 68 1.72 18.73 -1.38
N SER A 69 0.82 19.64 -1.00
CA SER A 69 0.57 20.88 -1.73
C SER A 69 1.81 21.76 -1.80
N VAL A 70 2.51 21.98 -0.68
CA VAL A 70 3.77 22.75 -0.64
C VAL A 70 4.82 22.12 -1.55
N ALA A 71 4.96 20.80 -1.53
CA ALA A 71 5.92 20.11 -2.40
C ALA A 71 5.53 20.22 -3.89
N ALA A 72 4.24 20.20 -4.23
CA ALA A 72 3.77 20.40 -5.60
C ALA A 72 4.10 21.80 -6.12
N GLU A 73 3.89 22.83 -5.31
CA GLU A 73 4.22 24.23 -5.64
C GLU A 73 5.73 24.42 -5.87
N ASP A 74 6.57 23.82 -5.02
CA ASP A 74 8.04 23.87 -5.15
C ASP A 74 8.51 23.21 -6.46
N TYR A 75 7.78 22.19 -6.94
CA TYR A 75 7.99 21.55 -8.24
C TYR A 75 7.38 22.31 -9.43
N GLY A 76 6.76 23.47 -9.19
CA GLY A 76 6.13 24.31 -10.21
C GLY A 76 4.81 23.75 -10.75
N LEU A 77 4.12 22.91 -9.97
CA LEU A 77 2.82 22.35 -10.32
C LEU A 77 1.68 23.16 -9.68
N ASP A 78 0.50 23.08 -10.27
CA ASP A 78 -0.74 23.50 -9.61
C ASP A 78 -1.09 22.46 -8.53
N ALA A 79 -0.99 22.88 -7.25
CA ALA A 79 -1.20 21.99 -6.11
C ALA A 79 -2.62 21.43 -6.04
N ASP A 80 -3.64 22.25 -6.29
CA ASP A 80 -5.04 21.82 -6.22
C ASP A 80 -5.34 20.81 -7.33
N ALA A 81 -4.89 21.08 -8.55
CA ALA A 81 -5.03 20.16 -9.67
C ALA A 81 -4.29 18.83 -9.41
N PHE A 82 -3.04 18.90 -8.92
CA PHE A 82 -2.24 17.72 -8.61
C PHE A 82 -2.89 16.86 -7.52
N CYS A 83 -3.31 17.47 -6.40
CA CYS A 83 -3.99 16.79 -5.31
C CYS A 83 -5.34 16.19 -5.73
N SER A 84 -6.09 16.85 -6.63
CA SER A 84 -7.33 16.29 -7.16
C SER A 84 -7.06 15.01 -7.97
N VAL A 85 -6.10 15.05 -8.89
CA VAL A 85 -5.75 13.89 -9.71
C VAL A 85 -5.23 12.74 -8.83
N LEU A 86 -4.45 13.00 -7.78
CA LEU A 86 -4.01 11.96 -6.85
C LEU A 86 -5.18 11.25 -6.16
N ARG A 87 -6.20 11.99 -5.69
CA ARG A 87 -7.40 11.39 -5.09
C ARG A 87 -8.22 10.62 -6.12
N GLU A 88 -8.42 11.23 -7.29
CA GLU A 88 -9.24 10.66 -8.37
C GLU A 88 -8.71 9.31 -8.84
N ARG A 89 -7.39 9.16 -8.85
CA ARG A 89 -6.69 7.96 -9.29
C ARG A 89 -6.32 7.00 -8.16
N GLY A 90 -6.75 7.28 -6.92
CA GLY A 90 -6.45 6.43 -5.77
C GLY A 90 -4.97 6.39 -5.37
N LEU A 91 -4.21 7.44 -5.69
CA LEU A 91 -2.77 7.57 -5.43
C LEU A 91 -2.45 8.35 -4.16
N ALA A 92 -3.47 8.78 -3.42
CA ALA A 92 -3.31 9.58 -2.21
C ALA A 92 -2.33 8.95 -1.21
N GLN A 93 -2.37 7.63 -0.98
CA GLN A 93 -1.44 6.98 -0.05
C GLN A 93 0.02 7.08 -0.50
N LEU A 94 0.29 7.03 -1.81
CA LEU A 94 1.65 7.19 -2.33
C LEU A 94 2.21 8.60 -2.08
N SER A 95 1.34 9.62 -1.97
CA SER A 95 1.77 10.98 -1.65
C SER A 95 2.19 11.18 -0.19
N LYS A 96 1.82 10.25 0.71
CA LYS A 96 2.06 10.36 2.15
C LYS A 96 3.47 10.01 2.59
N THR A 97 4.26 9.41 1.70
CA THR A 97 5.66 9.05 1.96
C THR A 97 6.58 9.89 1.07
N PRO A 98 7.61 10.57 1.61
CA PRO A 98 8.44 11.50 0.83
C PRO A 98 9.05 10.88 -0.44
N VAL A 99 9.61 9.68 -0.34
CA VAL A 99 10.30 9.03 -1.46
C VAL A 99 9.36 8.75 -2.64
N THR A 100 8.13 8.34 -2.36
CA THR A 100 7.11 8.06 -3.38
C THR A 100 6.42 9.34 -3.87
N LEU A 101 6.27 10.37 -3.03
CA LEU A 101 5.81 11.69 -3.46
C LEU A 101 6.79 12.33 -4.45
N LEU A 102 8.09 12.34 -4.12
CA LEU A 102 9.13 12.88 -5.00
C LEU A 102 9.12 12.19 -6.37
N GLN A 103 8.88 10.88 -6.40
CA GLN A 103 8.73 10.14 -7.64
C GLN A 103 7.51 10.61 -8.46
N LEU A 104 6.35 10.79 -7.82
CA LEU A 104 5.13 11.25 -8.51
C LEU A 104 5.28 12.68 -9.04
N LEU A 105 5.88 13.57 -8.24
CA LEU A 105 6.17 14.95 -8.62
C LEU A 105 7.11 15.01 -9.82
N GLU A 106 8.23 14.27 -9.76
CA GLU A 106 9.21 14.22 -10.85
C GLU A 106 8.60 13.61 -12.12
N TYR A 107 7.82 12.53 -11.98
CA TYR A 107 7.14 11.92 -13.12
C TYR A 107 6.17 12.91 -13.79
N HIS A 108 5.39 13.66 -13.00
CA HIS A 108 4.48 14.68 -13.53
C HIS A 108 5.23 15.85 -14.15
N ARG A 109 6.32 16.31 -13.53
CA ARG A 109 7.17 17.40 -14.05
C ARG A 109 7.78 17.06 -15.41
N VAL A 110 8.20 15.80 -15.61
CA VAL A 110 8.83 15.34 -16.85
C VAL A 110 7.81 15.01 -17.94
N ASN A 111 6.70 14.35 -17.60
CA ASN A 111 5.74 13.81 -18.57
C ASN A 111 4.45 14.63 -18.69
N GLY A 112 4.28 15.67 -17.87
CA GLY A 112 3.05 16.46 -17.76
C GLY A 112 1.84 15.72 -17.19
N THR A 113 2.01 14.46 -16.78
CA THR A 113 0.94 13.55 -16.33
C THR A 113 1.49 12.55 -15.31
N LEU A 114 0.61 11.90 -14.53
CA LEU A 114 0.96 10.77 -13.66
C LEU A 114 1.11 9.45 -14.44
N PRO A 115 1.66 8.37 -13.85
CA PRO A 115 1.76 7.06 -14.51
C PRO A 115 0.44 6.58 -15.10
N ALA A 116 0.48 5.86 -16.22
CA ALA A 116 -0.71 5.55 -17.02
C ALA A 116 -1.83 4.85 -16.23
N THR A 117 -1.48 3.95 -15.30
CA THR A 117 -2.43 3.30 -14.37
C THR A 117 -1.99 3.46 -12.92
N ALA A 118 -2.93 3.35 -11.98
CA ALA A 118 -2.59 3.29 -10.57
C ALA A 118 -1.72 2.06 -10.24
N ALA A 119 -1.92 0.96 -10.96
CA ALA A 119 -1.10 -0.25 -10.82
C ALA A 119 0.37 0.02 -11.19
N ASP A 120 0.62 0.80 -12.25
CA ASP A 120 1.98 1.21 -12.63
C ASP A 120 2.61 2.08 -11.54
N ALA A 121 1.87 3.05 -11.01
CA ALA A 121 2.35 3.92 -9.93
C ALA A 121 2.70 3.12 -8.67
N TYR A 122 1.83 2.19 -8.26
CA TYR A 122 2.05 1.31 -7.11
C TYR A 122 3.21 0.34 -7.34
N GLN A 123 3.35 -0.24 -8.54
CA GLN A 123 4.48 -1.11 -8.87
C GLN A 123 5.81 -0.36 -8.72
N GLN A 124 5.90 0.84 -9.30
CA GLN A 124 7.10 1.65 -9.24
C GLN A 124 7.40 2.10 -7.79
N ALA A 125 6.37 2.49 -7.04
CA ALA A 125 6.50 2.85 -5.63
C ALA A 125 6.99 1.67 -4.77
N CYS A 126 6.45 0.47 -4.94
CA CYS A 126 6.89 -0.72 -4.22
C CYS A 126 8.36 -1.06 -4.53
N VAL A 127 8.80 -0.94 -5.79
CA VAL A 127 10.23 -1.11 -6.16
C VAL A 127 11.11 -0.09 -5.45
N LEU A 128 10.68 1.17 -5.38
CA LEU A 128 11.40 2.24 -4.70
C LEU A 128 11.48 1.99 -3.19
N LEU A 129 10.36 1.65 -2.55
CA LEU A 129 10.29 1.32 -1.12
C LEU A 129 11.15 0.09 -0.76
N CYS A 130 11.17 -0.92 -1.63
CA CYS A 130 12.07 -2.08 -1.53
C CYS A 130 13.55 -1.69 -1.64
N SER A 131 13.87 -0.66 -2.41
CA SER A 131 15.25 -0.18 -2.59
C SER A 131 15.72 0.71 -1.42
N GLU A 132 14.79 1.32 -0.70
CA GLU A 132 15.07 2.21 0.43
C GLU A 132 15.47 1.40 1.67
N THR A 133 16.68 0.85 1.61
CA THR A 133 17.30 0.01 2.64
C THR A 133 18.49 0.73 3.27
N ARG A 134 19.06 0.16 4.33
CA ARG A 134 20.33 0.64 4.86
C ARG A 134 21.41 0.47 3.79
N ARG A 135 22.07 1.58 3.44
CA ARG A 135 23.30 1.57 2.65
C ARG A 135 24.47 1.03 3.50
N PRO A 136 25.06 -0.14 3.18
CA PRO A 136 26.24 -0.63 3.88
C PRO A 136 27.44 0.29 3.62
N ALA A 137 28.36 0.34 4.59
CA ALA A 137 29.63 1.06 4.40
C ALA A 137 30.57 0.31 3.45
N ASP A 138 30.48 -1.02 3.40
CA ASP A 138 31.25 -1.84 2.47
C ASP A 138 30.61 -1.81 1.07
N ILE A 139 31.39 -1.35 0.08
CA ILE A 139 30.97 -1.29 -1.33
C ILE A 139 30.67 -2.69 -1.88
N ARG A 140 31.36 -3.73 -1.42
CA ARG A 140 31.09 -5.12 -1.85
C ARG A 140 29.73 -5.58 -1.35
N GLU A 141 29.41 -5.30 -0.08
CA GLU A 141 28.09 -5.61 0.47
C GLU A 141 27.00 -4.79 -0.25
N LEU A 142 27.24 -3.49 -0.47
CA LEU A 142 26.32 -2.63 -1.22
C LEU A 142 26.03 -3.19 -2.63
N ARG A 143 27.04 -3.66 -3.36
CA ARG A 143 26.87 -4.24 -4.70
C ARG A 143 26.20 -5.61 -4.68
N ALA A 144 26.30 -6.34 -3.57
CA ALA A 144 25.68 -7.64 -3.39
C ALA A 144 24.21 -7.54 -2.94
N GLN A 145 23.75 -6.37 -2.49
CA GLN A 145 22.35 -6.19 -2.08
C GLN A 145 21.40 -6.43 -3.26
N PRO A 146 20.29 -7.15 -3.03
CA PRO A 146 19.26 -7.30 -4.03
C PRO A 146 18.68 -5.92 -4.37
N THR A 147 18.48 -5.65 -5.65
CA THR A 147 17.80 -4.43 -6.09
C THR A 147 16.33 -4.47 -5.66
N GLY A 148 15.67 -3.32 -5.55
CA GLY A 148 14.23 -3.30 -5.26
C GLY A 148 13.40 -4.05 -6.29
N GLN A 149 13.85 -4.08 -7.55
CA GLN A 149 13.24 -4.90 -8.61
C GLN A 149 13.31 -6.40 -8.31
N ARG A 150 14.41 -6.86 -7.69
CA ARG A 150 14.55 -8.26 -7.25
C ARG A 150 13.75 -8.56 -5.99
N LEU A 151 13.55 -7.58 -5.12
CA LEU A 151 12.74 -7.74 -3.90
C LEU A 151 11.24 -7.61 -4.15
N LEU A 152 10.80 -6.99 -5.24
CA LEU A 152 9.37 -6.82 -5.55
C LEU A 152 8.62 -8.17 -5.59
N PRO A 153 9.06 -9.21 -6.33
CA PRO A 153 8.36 -10.50 -6.33
C PRO A 153 8.37 -11.19 -4.96
N VAL A 154 9.47 -11.09 -4.22
CA VAL A 154 9.57 -11.60 -2.84
C VAL A 154 8.55 -10.91 -1.93
N SER A 155 8.40 -9.59 -2.07
CA SER A 155 7.39 -8.82 -1.33
C SER A 155 5.96 -9.19 -1.73
N ALA A 156 5.72 -9.53 -3.00
CA ALA A 156 4.43 -10.02 -3.48
C ALA A 156 4.07 -11.37 -2.85
N ARG A 157 5.04 -12.29 -2.73
CA ARG A 157 4.85 -13.55 -1.99
C ARG A 157 4.46 -13.30 -0.53
N VAL A 158 5.23 -12.46 0.18
CA VAL A 158 4.94 -12.10 1.58
C VAL A 158 3.53 -11.51 1.71
N ALA A 159 3.18 -10.56 0.82
CA ALA A 159 1.88 -9.92 0.81
C ALA A 159 0.75 -10.93 0.59
N ALA A 160 0.87 -11.81 -0.41
CA ALA A 160 -0.13 -12.83 -0.70
C ALA A 160 -0.30 -13.81 0.46
N ALA A 161 0.80 -14.28 1.05
CA ALA A 161 0.74 -15.19 2.19
C ALA A 161 0.09 -14.55 3.41
N MET A 162 0.44 -13.31 3.75
CA MET A 162 -0.20 -12.55 4.82
C MET A 162 -1.69 -12.31 4.54
N GLN A 163 -2.00 -11.85 3.31
CA GLN A 163 -3.34 -11.49 2.90
C GLN A 163 -4.31 -12.68 2.90
N PHE A 164 -3.92 -13.80 2.27
CA PHE A 164 -4.79 -14.96 2.09
C PHE A 164 -4.69 -15.99 3.22
N GLY A 165 -3.57 -16.03 3.94
CA GLY A 165 -3.41 -16.84 5.15
C GLY A 165 -3.97 -16.19 6.42
N ALA A 166 -4.51 -14.97 6.32
CA ALA A 166 -4.96 -14.15 7.44
C ALA A 166 -3.88 -13.96 8.53
N HIS A 167 -2.62 -13.81 8.09
CA HIS A 167 -1.51 -13.45 8.97
C HIS A 167 -1.30 -11.95 8.95
N ASN A 168 -1.27 -11.33 10.12
CA ASN A 168 -1.12 -9.88 10.28
C ASN A 168 0.33 -9.46 10.57
N VAL A 169 1.19 -10.43 10.87
CA VAL A 169 2.58 -10.22 11.29
C VAL A 169 3.50 -11.19 10.56
N LEU A 170 4.56 -10.65 9.97
CA LEU A 170 5.72 -11.39 9.49
C LEU A 170 6.74 -11.49 10.64
N SER A 171 7.28 -12.66 10.93
CA SER A 171 8.27 -12.83 12.00
C SER A 171 9.52 -13.59 11.57
N ASP A 172 10.63 -13.29 12.25
CA ASP A 172 11.91 -13.98 12.10
C ASP A 172 12.29 -14.64 13.43
N THR A 173 11.35 -15.38 13.99
CA THR A 173 11.51 -16.17 15.20
C THR A 173 11.30 -17.64 14.90
N SER A 174 11.84 -18.53 15.73
CA SER A 174 11.57 -19.96 15.59
C SER A 174 10.06 -20.22 15.53
N PRO A 175 9.57 -21.14 14.68
CA PRO A 175 8.15 -21.41 14.55
C PRO A 175 7.58 -21.81 15.90
N GLN A 176 6.83 -20.92 16.55
CA GLN A 176 6.07 -21.32 17.72
C GLN A 176 4.78 -21.99 17.23
N PRO A 177 4.46 -23.21 17.68
CA PRO A 177 3.31 -23.96 17.18
C PRO A 177 1.93 -23.32 17.44
N PHE A 178 1.87 -22.15 18.10
CA PHE A 178 0.62 -21.50 18.54
C PHE A 178 0.52 -20.00 18.28
N GLY A 179 1.43 -19.41 17.50
CA GLY A 179 1.34 -17.99 17.10
C GLY A 179 0.22 -17.76 16.08
N ARG A 180 -1.06 -17.80 16.51
CA ARG A 180 -2.20 -17.53 15.63
C ARG A 180 -2.01 -16.14 14.97
N GLY A 181 -1.97 -16.11 13.64
CA GLY A 181 -1.89 -14.87 12.86
C GLY A 181 -0.48 -14.34 12.57
N GLU A 182 0.58 -15.11 12.85
CA GLU A 182 1.94 -14.81 12.36
C GLU A 182 2.36 -15.77 11.25
N ILE A 183 3.23 -15.30 10.35
CA ILE A 183 3.92 -16.12 9.34
C ILE A 183 5.42 -15.88 9.44
N THR A 184 6.22 -16.94 9.41
CA THR A 184 7.67 -16.85 9.60
C THR A 184 8.43 -16.70 8.28
N LEU A 185 9.63 -16.11 8.32
CA LEU A 185 10.53 -16.08 7.16
C LEU A 185 10.87 -17.50 6.67
N ALA A 186 10.99 -18.46 7.60
CA ALA A 186 11.31 -19.85 7.29
C ALA A 186 10.18 -20.55 6.52
N GLU A 187 8.91 -20.21 6.78
CA GLU A 187 7.76 -20.74 6.02
C GLU A 187 7.68 -20.18 4.59
N LEU A 188 8.25 -18.99 4.37
CA LEU A 188 8.23 -18.29 3.08
C LEU A 188 9.49 -18.55 2.23
N GLU A 189 10.55 -19.09 2.82
CA GLU A 189 11.81 -19.38 2.15
C GLU A 189 11.67 -20.51 1.11
N GLY A 190 12.34 -20.34 -0.02
CA GLY A 190 12.56 -21.38 -1.01
C GLY A 190 12.02 -21.03 -2.40
N GLY A 191 12.47 -21.78 -3.41
CA GLY A 191 12.01 -21.61 -4.79
C GLY A 191 12.32 -20.23 -5.39
N HIS A 192 11.58 -19.91 -6.45
CA HIS A 192 11.74 -18.68 -7.22
C HIS A 192 10.37 -18.05 -7.45
N GLU A 193 10.37 -16.72 -7.53
CA GLU A 193 9.22 -15.90 -7.86
C GLU A 193 9.35 -15.39 -9.31
N PRO A 194 8.24 -15.31 -10.07
CA PRO A 194 8.23 -14.62 -11.35
C PRO A 194 8.66 -13.16 -11.18
N GLY A 195 9.79 -12.81 -11.79
CA GLY A 195 10.37 -11.46 -11.74
C GLY A 195 9.77 -10.52 -12.77
N LEU A 196 10.20 -9.25 -12.73
CA LEU A 196 9.92 -8.30 -13.81
C LEU A 196 10.62 -8.76 -15.11
N LEU A 197 9.98 -8.50 -16.26
CA LEU A 197 10.49 -8.81 -17.60
C LEU A 197 10.87 -10.31 -17.79
N ASP A 198 9.98 -11.22 -17.36
CA ASP A 198 10.17 -12.67 -17.41
C ASP A 198 11.39 -13.21 -16.65
N GLY A 199 11.94 -12.39 -15.73
CA GLY A 199 13.01 -12.81 -14.83
C GLY A 199 12.55 -13.83 -13.79
N GLN A 200 13.50 -14.35 -13.01
CA GLN A 200 13.22 -15.15 -11.81
C GLN A 200 13.94 -14.52 -10.62
N ALA A 201 13.22 -14.33 -9.52
CA ALA A 201 13.78 -13.81 -8.27
C ALA A 201 13.83 -14.94 -7.24
N PRO A 202 15.00 -15.34 -6.74
CA PRO A 202 15.06 -16.31 -5.65
C PRO A 202 14.47 -15.72 -4.37
N CYS A 203 13.73 -16.53 -3.63
CA CYS A 203 13.16 -16.14 -2.34
C CYS A 203 13.92 -16.86 -1.22
N THR A 204 15.16 -16.45 -0.93
CA THR A 204 15.94 -17.03 0.18
C THR A 204 15.72 -16.26 1.47
N THR A 205 16.18 -16.82 2.59
CA THR A 205 16.24 -16.12 3.87
C THR A 205 16.97 -14.77 3.77
N ASP A 206 17.98 -14.62 2.90
CA ASP A 206 18.67 -13.33 2.75
C ASP A 206 17.75 -12.29 2.09
N GLU A 207 17.06 -12.60 0.98
CA GLU A 207 16.10 -11.68 0.37
C GLU A 207 14.99 -11.29 1.34
N LEU A 208 14.46 -12.25 2.10
CA LEU A 208 13.42 -12.00 3.10
C LEU A 208 13.92 -11.08 4.23
N ARG A 209 15.13 -11.32 4.76
CA ARG A 209 15.77 -10.43 5.75
C ARG A 209 16.12 -9.06 5.17
N ARG A 210 16.43 -8.96 3.88
CA ARG A 210 16.66 -7.66 3.21
C ARG A 210 15.34 -6.91 3.01
N LEU A 211 14.25 -7.62 2.72
CA LEU A 211 12.92 -7.04 2.62
C LEU A 211 12.43 -6.48 3.95
N THR A 212 12.69 -7.13 5.09
CA THR A 212 12.37 -6.58 6.43
C THR A 212 13.16 -5.34 6.80
N GLU A 213 14.22 -5.04 6.04
CA GLU A 213 14.98 -3.79 6.11
C GLU A 213 14.55 -2.77 5.04
N SER A 214 13.47 -2.98 4.31
CA SER A 214 12.96 -1.99 3.36
C SER A 214 11.97 -1.03 4.03
N HIS A 215 11.55 0.04 3.34
CA HIS A 215 10.48 0.92 3.82
C HIS A 215 9.06 0.37 3.57
N LEU A 216 8.96 -0.78 2.90
CA LEU A 216 7.69 -1.44 2.62
C LEU A 216 7.08 -2.08 3.88
N LEU A 217 7.95 -2.42 4.85
CA LEU A 217 7.59 -3.04 6.12
C LEU A 217 7.96 -2.12 7.28
N GLU A 218 7.11 -2.10 8.30
CA GLU A 218 7.37 -1.43 9.56
C GLU A 218 7.47 -2.45 10.71
N PRO A 219 8.36 -2.22 11.68
CA PRO A 219 8.53 -3.11 12.81
C PRO A 219 7.43 -2.89 13.85
N VAL A 220 6.80 -3.98 14.28
CA VAL A 220 5.74 -4.01 15.32
C VAL A 220 6.20 -4.73 16.59
N GLY A 221 7.44 -5.21 16.61
CA GLY A 221 8.06 -5.87 17.75
C GLY A 221 9.45 -6.39 17.39
N LEU A 222 10.11 -7.05 18.34
CA LEU A 222 11.40 -7.67 18.09
C LEU A 222 11.25 -8.78 17.05
N LEU A 223 11.95 -8.63 15.92
CA LEU A 223 11.91 -9.56 14.79
C LEU A 223 10.49 -9.80 14.26
N ARG A 224 9.65 -8.75 14.30
CA ARG A 224 8.26 -8.77 13.82
C ARG A 224 7.93 -7.53 13.01
N TRP A 225 7.25 -7.72 11.90
CA TRP A 225 6.93 -6.66 10.94
C TRP A 225 5.52 -6.77 10.39
N THR A 226 4.97 -5.65 9.94
CA THR A 226 3.77 -5.59 9.11
C THR A 226 4.03 -4.66 7.92
N PHE A 227 3.14 -4.64 6.93
CA PHE A 227 3.24 -3.66 5.84
C PHE A 227 3.00 -2.26 6.37
N THR A 228 3.87 -1.31 6.01
CA THR A 228 3.75 0.11 6.41
C THR A 228 2.39 0.71 6.06
N HIS A 229 1.73 0.17 5.03
CA HIS A 229 0.32 0.47 4.76
C HIS A 229 -0.38 -0.71 4.06
N ARG A 230 -1.65 -0.90 4.40
CA ARG A 230 -2.49 -2.00 3.87
C ARG A 230 -2.62 -1.99 2.35
N SER A 231 -2.69 -0.81 1.73
CA SER A 231 -2.78 -0.71 0.26
C SER A 231 -1.57 -1.31 -0.47
N TYR A 232 -0.38 -1.29 0.13
CA TYR A 232 0.80 -1.94 -0.46
C TYR A 232 0.64 -3.45 -0.44
N GLN A 233 0.18 -4.00 0.70
CA GLN A 233 -0.11 -5.43 0.83
C GLN A 233 -1.18 -5.88 -0.18
N GLU A 234 -2.29 -5.13 -0.30
CA GLU A 234 -3.40 -5.51 -1.18
C GLU A 234 -3.01 -5.44 -2.67
N PHE A 235 -2.26 -4.40 -3.05
CA PHE A 235 -1.69 -4.30 -4.40
C PHE A 235 -0.72 -5.46 -4.69
N LEU A 236 0.20 -5.75 -3.78
CA LEU A 236 1.22 -6.79 -3.94
C LEU A 236 0.61 -8.21 -3.93
N ALA A 237 -0.45 -8.43 -3.16
CA ALA A 237 -1.21 -9.68 -3.19
C ALA A 237 -1.93 -9.88 -4.54
N ALA A 238 -2.53 -8.83 -5.11
CA ALA A 238 -3.11 -8.88 -6.45
C ALA A 238 -2.04 -9.08 -7.53
N HIS A 239 -0.89 -8.43 -7.37
CA HIS A 239 0.28 -8.61 -8.25
C HIS A 239 0.78 -10.05 -8.22
N TYR A 240 0.84 -10.69 -7.05
CA TYR A 240 1.20 -12.11 -6.91
C TYR A 240 0.25 -13.02 -7.70
N LEU A 241 -1.07 -12.82 -7.57
CA LEU A 241 -2.06 -13.61 -8.31
C LEU A 241 -1.85 -13.51 -9.83
N HIS A 242 -1.57 -12.30 -10.32
CA HIS A 242 -1.29 -12.05 -11.73
C HIS A 242 0.02 -12.69 -12.19
N ALA A 243 1.12 -12.46 -11.45
CA ALA A 243 2.46 -12.91 -11.80
C ALA A 243 2.56 -14.45 -11.83
N HIS A 244 1.89 -15.13 -10.90
CA HIS A 244 1.86 -16.60 -10.84
C HIS A 244 0.82 -17.23 -11.78
N GLN A 245 0.01 -16.43 -12.47
CA GLN A 245 -1.10 -16.92 -13.30
C GLN A 245 -1.95 -17.96 -12.53
N VAL A 246 -2.29 -17.63 -11.28
CA VAL A 246 -2.99 -18.56 -10.38
C VAL A 246 -4.24 -19.10 -11.07
N ASP A 247 -4.41 -20.43 -10.98
CA ASP A 247 -5.54 -21.11 -11.62
C ASP A 247 -6.87 -20.40 -11.29
N PRO A 248 -7.76 -20.17 -12.28
CA PRO A 248 -8.99 -19.42 -12.06
C PRO A 248 -9.88 -19.97 -10.94
N ARG A 249 -9.91 -21.30 -10.72
CA ARG A 249 -10.69 -21.89 -9.62
C ARG A 249 -10.04 -21.64 -8.27
N ALA A 250 -8.71 -21.72 -8.20
CA ALA A 250 -7.97 -21.37 -6.99
C ALA A 250 -8.13 -19.88 -6.65
N GLN A 251 -7.96 -18.99 -7.64
CA GLN A 251 -8.23 -17.56 -7.47
C GLN A 251 -9.67 -17.32 -7.01
N ALA A 252 -10.64 -18.03 -7.60
CA ALA A 252 -12.03 -17.91 -7.19
C ALA A 252 -12.25 -18.34 -5.73
N GLY A 253 -11.62 -19.44 -5.29
CA GLY A 253 -11.68 -19.92 -3.91
C GLY A 253 -11.00 -19.00 -2.89
N LEU A 254 -10.06 -18.15 -3.32
CA LEU A 254 -9.44 -17.14 -2.47
C LEU A 254 -10.30 -15.87 -2.36
N LEU A 255 -10.94 -15.44 -3.45
CA LEU A 255 -11.60 -14.13 -3.52
C LEU A 255 -13.09 -14.18 -3.20
N TRP A 256 -13.79 -15.23 -3.60
CA TRP A 256 -15.25 -15.29 -3.56
C TRP A 256 -15.76 -16.12 -2.39
N VAL A 257 -16.93 -15.74 -1.87
CA VAL A 257 -17.72 -16.50 -0.91
C VAL A 257 -19.20 -16.45 -1.30
N GLY A 258 -19.98 -17.43 -0.83
CA GLY A 258 -21.39 -17.55 -1.15
C GLY A 258 -21.65 -18.13 -2.54
N ASP A 259 -22.94 -18.30 -2.87
CA ASP A 259 -23.42 -18.87 -4.13
C ASP A 259 -24.61 -18.07 -4.70
N GLY A 260 -24.87 -18.26 -5.99
CA GLY A 260 -25.99 -17.61 -6.68
C GLY A 260 -26.04 -16.10 -6.45
N ALA A 261 -27.19 -15.60 -5.99
CA ALA A 261 -27.41 -14.18 -5.72
C ALA A 261 -26.70 -13.66 -4.46
N ALA A 262 -26.21 -14.54 -3.59
CA ALA A 262 -25.45 -14.16 -2.39
C ALA A 262 -23.93 -14.23 -2.61
N ARG A 263 -23.47 -14.58 -3.83
CA ARG A 263 -22.05 -14.63 -4.17
C ARG A 263 -21.46 -13.23 -4.15
N HIS A 264 -20.41 -13.02 -3.36
CA HIS A 264 -19.73 -11.73 -3.22
C HIS A 264 -18.24 -11.91 -2.90
N ILE A 265 -17.45 -10.84 -3.03
CA ILE A 265 -16.05 -10.87 -2.65
C ILE A 265 -15.91 -10.86 -1.14
N TYR A 266 -15.05 -11.72 -0.61
CA TYR A 266 -14.71 -11.73 0.81
C TYR A 266 -14.29 -10.31 1.25
N PRO A 267 -14.87 -9.72 2.31
CA PRO A 267 -14.64 -8.31 2.64
C PRO A 267 -13.17 -7.92 2.78
N ALA A 268 -12.33 -8.82 3.30
CA ALA A 268 -10.89 -8.57 3.43
C ALA A 268 -10.11 -8.55 2.10
N HIS A 269 -10.73 -8.99 0.99
CA HIS A 269 -10.11 -9.14 -0.33
C HIS A 269 -10.72 -8.23 -1.40
N ARG A 270 -11.61 -7.30 -1.03
CA ARG A 270 -12.24 -6.37 -1.98
C ARG A 270 -11.22 -5.54 -2.76
N GLU A 271 -10.26 -4.94 -2.07
CA GLU A 271 -9.17 -4.16 -2.71
C GLU A 271 -8.31 -5.05 -3.62
N VAL A 272 -7.98 -6.27 -3.19
CA VAL A 272 -7.22 -7.24 -3.98
C VAL A 272 -7.97 -7.59 -5.27
N ALA A 273 -9.28 -7.86 -5.18
CA ALA A 273 -10.12 -8.15 -6.32
C ALA A 273 -10.26 -6.93 -7.26
N ALA A 274 -10.36 -5.72 -6.69
CA ALA A 274 -10.40 -4.47 -7.46
C ALA A 274 -9.10 -4.27 -8.26
N TRP A 275 -7.92 -4.43 -7.62
CA TRP A 275 -6.63 -4.41 -8.31
C TRP A 275 -6.55 -5.47 -9.41
N ARG A 276 -6.94 -6.70 -9.09
CA ARG A 276 -6.85 -7.83 -10.02
C ARG A 276 -7.77 -7.65 -11.24
N SER A 277 -8.93 -7.01 -11.09
CA SER A 277 -9.88 -6.72 -12.18
C SER A 277 -9.29 -5.83 -13.28
N GLY A 278 -8.23 -5.06 -12.99
CA GLY A 278 -7.50 -4.27 -13.97
C GLY A 278 -6.79 -5.12 -15.03
N THR A 279 -6.36 -6.33 -14.66
CA THR A 279 -5.61 -7.27 -15.53
C THR A 279 -6.31 -8.62 -15.72
N ASP A 280 -7.57 -8.73 -15.27
CA ASP A 280 -8.40 -9.94 -15.38
C ASP A 280 -9.80 -9.57 -15.87
N SER A 281 -10.00 -9.65 -17.18
CA SER A 281 -11.31 -9.35 -17.78
C SER A 281 -12.39 -10.31 -17.29
N THR A 282 -12.06 -11.57 -17.00
CA THR A 282 -13.05 -12.54 -16.48
C THR A 282 -13.51 -12.15 -15.08
N LEU A 283 -12.57 -11.78 -14.21
CA LEU A 283 -12.91 -11.28 -12.87
C LEU A 283 -13.72 -9.98 -12.95
N PHE A 284 -13.38 -9.07 -13.88
CA PHE A 284 -14.16 -7.85 -14.10
C PHE A 284 -15.62 -8.15 -14.47
N GLU A 285 -15.85 -9.10 -15.38
CA GLU A 285 -17.21 -9.55 -15.75
C GLU A 285 -17.96 -10.20 -14.58
N ASP A 286 -17.27 -11.02 -13.78
CA ASP A 286 -17.86 -11.62 -12.58
C ASP A 286 -18.21 -10.56 -11.52
N LEU A 287 -17.35 -9.56 -11.29
CA LEU A 287 -17.62 -8.44 -10.37
C LEU A 287 -18.81 -7.60 -10.84
N LEU A 288 -18.92 -7.29 -12.13
CA LEU A 288 -20.07 -6.56 -12.67
C LEU A 288 -21.40 -7.27 -12.39
N ARG A 289 -21.39 -8.61 -12.42
CA ARG A 289 -22.58 -9.44 -12.23
C ARG A 289 -22.92 -9.62 -10.75
N ASP A 290 -21.92 -9.96 -9.94
CA ASP A 290 -22.13 -10.53 -8.60
C ASP A 290 -21.78 -9.54 -7.46
N ASP A 291 -20.81 -8.64 -7.63
CA ASP A 291 -20.39 -7.67 -6.58
C ASP A 291 -19.86 -6.35 -7.17
N PRO A 292 -20.73 -5.53 -7.81
CA PRO A 292 -20.28 -4.38 -8.60
C PRO A 292 -19.73 -3.22 -7.76
N LEU A 293 -19.97 -3.21 -6.45
CA LEU A 293 -19.45 -2.17 -5.55
C LEU A 293 -17.93 -2.26 -5.40
N VAL A 294 -17.35 -3.46 -5.55
CA VAL A 294 -15.89 -3.65 -5.54
C VAL A 294 -15.21 -2.87 -6.66
N LEU A 295 -15.88 -2.68 -7.80
CA LEU A 295 -15.33 -1.93 -8.92
C LEU A 295 -15.16 -0.43 -8.63
N LEU A 296 -15.82 0.11 -7.60
CA LEU A 296 -15.59 1.49 -7.15
C LEU A 296 -14.20 1.67 -6.50
N LEU A 297 -13.57 0.58 -6.05
CA LEU A 297 -12.22 0.60 -5.50
C LEU A 297 -11.14 0.58 -6.60
N ALA A 298 -11.50 0.14 -7.82
CA ALA A 298 -10.57 0.06 -8.95
C ALA A 298 -10.23 1.44 -9.55
N ASP A 299 -9.14 1.50 -10.32
CA ASP A 299 -8.77 2.65 -11.16
C ASP A 299 -9.67 2.73 -12.42
N LEU A 300 -10.97 2.95 -12.21
CA LEU A 300 -11.94 3.12 -13.30
C LEU A 300 -11.59 4.25 -14.28
N PRO A 301 -10.98 5.40 -13.86
CA PRO A 301 -10.53 6.43 -14.79
C PRO A 301 -9.56 5.90 -15.88
N ALA A 302 -8.74 4.89 -15.56
CA ALA A 302 -7.84 4.24 -16.53
C ALA A 302 -8.54 3.24 -17.48
N ARG A 303 -9.82 2.92 -17.26
CA ARG A 303 -10.60 2.02 -18.14
C ARG A 303 -11.29 2.78 -19.27
N LEU A 304 -11.85 2.04 -20.22
CA LEU A 304 -12.67 2.60 -21.29
C LEU A 304 -13.98 3.18 -20.73
N ALA A 305 -14.48 4.25 -21.36
CA ALA A 305 -15.76 4.86 -21.01
C ALA A 305 -16.93 3.87 -21.06
N ALA A 306 -16.89 2.89 -21.97
CA ALA A 306 -17.90 1.83 -22.07
C ALA A 306 -17.93 0.93 -20.82
N ASP A 307 -16.77 0.60 -20.24
CA ASP A 307 -16.71 -0.18 -19.00
C ASP A 307 -17.28 0.61 -17.83
N ARG A 308 -16.96 1.91 -17.72
CA ARG A 308 -17.54 2.77 -16.68
C ARG A 308 -19.06 2.87 -16.79
N ALA A 309 -19.60 2.99 -17.99
CA ALA A 309 -21.04 2.98 -18.23
C ALA A 309 -21.68 1.66 -17.74
N ARG A 310 -21.02 0.51 -17.97
CA ARG A 310 -21.49 -0.80 -17.48
C ARG A 310 -21.47 -0.90 -15.96
N VAL A 311 -20.44 -0.34 -15.30
CA VAL A 311 -20.39 -0.27 -13.83
C VAL A 311 -21.54 0.56 -13.28
N VAL A 312 -21.85 1.71 -13.91
CA VAL A 312 -23.00 2.54 -13.52
C VAL A 312 -24.33 1.77 -13.62
N GLU A 313 -24.55 1.04 -14.71
CA GLU A 313 -25.74 0.18 -14.85
C GLU A 313 -25.78 -0.92 -13.79
N ALA A 314 -24.65 -1.56 -13.50
CA ALA A 314 -24.58 -2.59 -12.48
C ALA A 314 -24.92 -2.06 -11.07
N ILE A 315 -24.45 -0.85 -10.73
CA ILE A 315 -24.78 -0.18 -9.47
C ILE A 315 -26.28 0.17 -9.41
N PHE A 316 -26.88 0.66 -10.50
CA PHE A 316 -28.32 0.92 -10.52
C PHE A 316 -29.15 -0.36 -10.39
N ASN A 317 -28.75 -1.43 -11.05
CA ASN A 317 -29.40 -2.73 -10.92
C ASN A 317 -29.29 -3.29 -9.50
N LEU A 318 -28.15 -3.07 -8.83
CA LEU A 318 -27.97 -3.44 -7.42
C LEU A 318 -28.91 -2.62 -6.53
N ALA A 319 -28.94 -1.29 -6.70
CA ALA A 319 -29.81 -0.39 -5.93
C ALA A 319 -31.32 -0.65 -6.08
N GLN A 320 -31.74 -1.30 -7.17
CA GLN A 320 -33.13 -1.76 -7.33
C GLN A 320 -33.45 -3.02 -6.53
N ARG A 321 -32.44 -3.85 -6.26
CA ARG A 321 -32.61 -5.17 -5.66
C ARG A 321 -32.32 -5.19 -4.17
N ASP A 322 -31.49 -4.27 -3.71
CA ASP A 322 -31.01 -4.20 -2.32
C ASP A 322 -31.07 -2.74 -1.83
N ASP A 323 -31.92 -2.51 -0.83
CA ASP A 323 -32.13 -1.21 -0.20
C ASP A 323 -31.17 -0.94 0.97
N THR A 324 -30.31 -1.91 1.30
CA THR A 324 -29.34 -1.83 2.40
C THR A 324 -27.95 -1.39 1.96
N ILE A 325 -27.75 -1.15 0.66
CA ILE A 325 -26.45 -0.78 0.10
C ILE A 325 -25.95 0.53 0.70
N ASP A 326 -24.77 0.46 1.31
CA ASP A 326 -23.98 1.65 1.64
C ASP A 326 -22.86 1.82 0.61
N ILE A 327 -22.84 2.98 -0.05
CA ILE A 327 -21.81 3.32 -1.03
C ILE A 327 -20.97 4.45 -0.46
N ASP A 328 -19.65 4.30 -0.53
CA ASP A 328 -18.76 5.41 -0.22
C ASP A 328 -18.93 6.54 -1.26
N ARG A 329 -19.40 7.70 -0.81
CA ARG A 329 -19.61 8.87 -1.69
C ARG A 329 -18.29 9.39 -2.26
N THR A 330 -17.17 9.13 -1.57
CA THR A 330 -15.87 9.60 -1.98
C THR A 330 -15.32 8.86 -3.19
N THR A 331 -15.88 7.70 -3.57
CA THR A 331 -15.43 6.90 -4.74
C THR A 331 -16.27 7.12 -5.99
N LEU A 332 -17.45 7.73 -5.86
CA LEU A 332 -18.41 7.88 -6.97
C LEU A 332 -17.89 8.74 -8.13
N HIS A 333 -16.94 9.66 -7.89
CA HIS A 333 -16.32 10.48 -8.95
C HIS A 333 -15.65 9.61 -10.03
N ARG A 334 -15.22 8.39 -9.68
CA ARG A 334 -14.56 7.44 -10.60
C ARG A 334 -15.49 6.91 -11.69
N LEU A 335 -16.80 7.11 -11.54
CA LEU A 335 -17.81 6.70 -12.53
C LEU A 335 -17.94 7.68 -13.69
N GLU A 336 -17.26 8.83 -13.65
CA GLU A 336 -17.39 9.88 -14.65
C GLU A 336 -17.03 9.38 -16.07
N HIS A 337 -17.95 9.57 -17.01
CA HIS A 337 -17.73 9.25 -18.42
C HIS A 337 -18.69 10.07 -19.31
N PRO A 338 -18.40 10.21 -20.62
CA PRO A 338 -19.19 11.08 -21.50
C PRO A 338 -20.69 10.72 -21.61
N GLY A 339 -21.03 9.44 -21.42
CA GLY A 339 -22.41 8.94 -21.45
C GLY A 339 -23.19 9.09 -20.14
N LEU A 340 -22.52 9.50 -19.05
CA LEU A 340 -23.12 9.52 -17.71
C LEU A 340 -24.39 10.38 -17.64
N PRO A 341 -24.45 11.61 -18.20
CA PRO A 341 -25.67 12.42 -18.13
C PRO A 341 -26.90 11.72 -18.68
N GLN A 342 -26.76 10.99 -19.79
CA GLN A 342 -27.87 10.27 -20.41
C GLN A 342 -28.34 9.10 -19.55
N GLN A 343 -27.41 8.35 -18.94
CA GLN A 343 -27.76 7.29 -17.98
C GLN A 343 -28.51 7.88 -16.79
N LEU A 344 -28.03 8.98 -16.20
CA LEU A 344 -28.68 9.62 -15.07
C LEU A 344 -30.09 10.12 -15.40
N LEU A 345 -30.29 10.81 -16.53
CA LEU A 345 -31.60 11.31 -16.96
C LEU A 345 -32.63 10.18 -17.17
N SER A 346 -32.18 9.02 -17.66
CA SER A 346 -33.06 7.85 -17.82
C SER A 346 -33.60 7.31 -16.49
N ARG A 347 -32.91 7.62 -15.38
CA ARG A 347 -33.22 7.17 -14.02
C ARG A 347 -33.92 8.23 -13.16
N LEU A 348 -34.22 9.41 -13.71
CA LEU A 348 -34.90 10.52 -13.03
C LEU A 348 -36.36 10.70 -13.48
N GLN A 349 -36.99 9.64 -13.99
CA GLN A 349 -38.39 9.67 -14.43
C GLN A 349 -39.35 9.51 -13.24
N PRO A 350 -40.58 10.08 -13.29
CA PRO A 350 -41.54 10.06 -12.18
C PRO A 350 -41.85 8.67 -11.61
N ASP A 351 -41.86 7.64 -12.46
CA ASP A 351 -42.20 6.26 -12.10
C ASP A 351 -40.97 5.42 -11.69
N THR A 352 -39.79 6.03 -11.59
CA THR A 352 -38.56 5.31 -11.21
C THR A 352 -38.53 5.03 -9.70
N ASP A 353 -37.98 3.88 -9.32
CA ASP A 353 -37.77 3.53 -7.91
C ASP A 353 -36.98 4.63 -7.16
N LYS A 354 -37.42 4.94 -5.93
CA LYS A 354 -36.86 6.05 -5.14
C LYS A 354 -35.38 5.85 -4.81
N LEU A 355 -34.93 4.61 -4.57
CA LEU A 355 -33.53 4.31 -4.28
C LEU A 355 -32.68 4.56 -5.52
N VAL A 356 -33.17 4.21 -6.70
CA VAL A 356 -32.49 4.49 -7.97
C VAL A 356 -32.37 5.99 -8.23
N VAL A 357 -33.45 6.75 -8.00
CA VAL A 357 -33.43 8.22 -8.10
C VAL A 357 -32.42 8.81 -7.12
N TYR A 358 -32.42 8.34 -5.86
CA TYR A 358 -31.47 8.77 -4.85
C TYR A 358 -30.02 8.47 -5.26
N MET A 359 -29.76 7.28 -5.79
CA MET A 359 -28.44 6.89 -6.30
C MET A 359 -28.03 7.74 -7.50
N ALA A 360 -28.93 8.04 -8.44
CA ALA A 360 -28.64 8.90 -9.58
C ALA A 360 -28.24 10.32 -9.12
N LEU A 361 -28.95 10.88 -8.13
CA LEU A 361 -28.61 12.18 -7.54
C LEU A 361 -27.26 12.17 -6.81
N ARG A 362 -26.90 11.04 -6.15
CA ARG A 362 -25.58 10.90 -5.51
C ARG A 362 -24.46 10.88 -6.53
N VAL A 363 -24.60 10.09 -7.61
CA VAL A 363 -23.62 10.03 -8.69
C VAL A 363 -23.48 11.41 -9.36
N ALA A 364 -24.60 12.08 -9.66
CA ALA A 364 -24.61 13.42 -10.25
C ALA A 364 -23.83 14.45 -9.40
N ARG A 365 -23.92 14.36 -8.06
CA ARG A 365 -23.21 15.27 -7.15
C ARG A 365 -21.72 14.99 -7.05
N SER A 366 -21.30 13.75 -7.27
CA SER A 366 -19.90 13.34 -7.15
C SER A 366 -19.12 13.43 -8.45
N CYS A 367 -19.80 13.51 -9.60
CA CYS A 367 -19.19 13.71 -10.92
C CYS A 367 -19.49 15.14 -11.41
N PRO A 368 -18.59 16.11 -11.17
CA PRO A 368 -18.78 17.47 -11.68
C PRO A 368 -18.75 17.42 -13.21
N THR A 369 -19.86 17.75 -13.85
CA THR A 369 -19.89 17.89 -15.31
C THR A 369 -19.02 19.08 -15.68
N GLN A 370 -17.87 18.85 -16.32
CA GLN A 370 -17.18 19.90 -17.07
C GLN A 370 -18.14 20.36 -18.17
N SER A 371 -18.77 21.51 -17.95
CA SER A 371 -19.62 22.20 -18.92
C SER A 371 -18.78 23.17 -19.73
#